data_AF-A0A948REL5-F1
#
_entry.id   AF-A0A948REL5-F1
#
_cell.length_a   1.000
_cell.length_b   1.000
_cell.length_c   1.000
_cell.angle_alpha   90.00
_cell.angle_beta   90.00
_cell.angle_gamma   90.00
#
_symmetry.space_group_name_H-M   'P 1'
#
loop_
_entity.id
_entity.type
_entity.pdbx_description
1 polymer ?
#
loop_
_entity_poly.entity_id
_entity_poly.type
_entity_poly.pdbx_seq_one_letter_code
_entity_poly.pdbx_strand_id
1 'polypeptide(L)' 'TTCQSISRRSNISSVALSGGVFQNRLLFNLATRGLEKEGFNVFSHRLIPCNDGGIALGQAVIANYKERDER' A
#
# COMPACT_ATOMS: atom_id res chain seq x y z
N THR A 1 10.06 -12.21 -5.74
CA THR A 1 8.62 -11.83 -5.77
C THR A 1 8.37 -10.77 -6.84
N THR A 2 7.10 -10.51 -7.19
CA THR A 2 6.74 -9.40 -8.11
C THR A 2 7.23 -8.05 -7.59
N CYS A 3 7.12 -7.81 -6.28
CA CYS A 3 7.60 -6.58 -5.64
C CYS A 3 9.12 -6.40 -5.82
N GLN A 4 9.94 -7.44 -5.64
CA GLN A 4 11.39 -7.38 -5.91
C GLN A 4 11.70 -7.02 -7.37
N SER A 5 10.95 -7.59 -8.33
CA SER A 5 11.15 -7.29 -9.75
C SER A 5 10.86 -5.83 -10.06
N ILE A 6 9.77 -5.28 -9.54
CA ILE A 6 9.40 -3.87 -9.69
C ILE A 6 10.41 -2.96 -8.99
N SER A 7 10.83 -3.33 -7.78
CA SER A 7 11.80 -2.57 -6.98
C SER A 7 13.13 -2.40 -7.71
N ARG A 8 13.68 -3.47 -8.28
CA ARG A 8 14.94 -3.44 -9.05
C ARG A 8 14.89 -2.50 -10.26
N ARG A 9 13.70 -2.27 -10.85
CA ARG A 9 13.52 -1.40 -12.01
C ARG A 9 13.22 0.04 -11.64
N SER A 10 12.61 0.27 -10.48
CA SER A 10 12.12 1.60 -10.05
C SER A 10 12.92 2.22 -8.91
N ASN A 11 13.80 1.45 -8.26
CA ASN A 11 14.47 1.80 -7.00
C ASN A 11 13.50 2.15 -5.85
N ILE A 12 12.26 1.66 -5.91
CA ILE A 12 11.26 1.85 -4.85
C ILE A 12 11.27 0.63 -3.91
N SER A 13 11.50 0.88 -2.62
CA SER A 13 11.48 -0.14 -1.55
C SER A 13 10.31 0.03 -0.57
N SER A 14 9.38 0.94 -0.86
CA SER A 14 8.16 1.13 -0.07
C SER A 14 6.99 0.36 -0.69
N VAL A 15 6.28 -0.43 0.11
CA VAL A 15 5.12 -1.21 -0.32
C VAL A 15 3.94 -0.92 0.59
N ALA A 16 2.79 -0.54 0.02
CA ALA A 16 1.54 -0.39 0.77
C ALA A 16 0.63 -1.60 0.55
N LEU A 17 0.15 -2.22 1.62
CA LEU A 17 -0.85 -3.29 1.60
C LEU A 17 -2.23 -2.70 1.88
N SER A 18 -3.13 -2.82 0.91
CA SER A 18 -4.49 -2.28 0.91
C SER A 18 -5.45 -3.21 0.16
N GLY A 19 -6.76 -3.02 0.32
CA GLY A 19 -7.81 -3.88 -0.22
C GLY A 19 -8.37 -4.83 0.83
N GLY A 20 -9.66 -5.16 0.72
CA GLY A 20 -10.39 -5.95 1.72
C GLY A 20 -9.81 -7.36 1.98
N VAL A 21 -9.08 -7.92 1.03
CA VAL A 21 -8.37 -9.20 1.18
C VAL A 21 -7.38 -9.18 2.36
N PHE A 22 -6.75 -8.03 2.63
CA PHE A 22 -5.82 -7.88 3.76
C PHE A 22 -6.51 -7.66 5.12
N GLN A 23 -7.84 -7.71 5.20
CA GLN A 23 -8.53 -7.90 6.48
C GLN A 23 -8.32 -9.31 7.04
N ASN A 24 -7.93 -10.27 6.19
CA ASN A 24 -7.47 -11.57 6.66
C ASN A 24 -6.12 -11.42 7.39
N ARG A 25 -6.16 -11.51 8.73
CA ARG A 25 -4.98 -11.31 9.59
C ARG A 25 -3.84 -12.27 9.29
N LEU A 26 -4.13 -13.53 8.96
CA LEU A 26 -3.09 -14.51 8.64
C LEU A 26 -2.36 -14.11 7.36
N LEU A 27 -3.11 -13.83 6.31
CA LEU A 27 -2.55 -13.39 5.02
C LEU A 27 -1.75 -12.09 5.18
N PHE A 28 -2.31 -11.11 5.87
CA PHE A 28 -1.66 -9.83 6.14
C PHE A 28 -0.32 -10.00 6.86
N ASN A 29 -0.29 -10.81 7.93
CA ASN A 29 0.93 -11.04 8.69
C ASN A 29 2.00 -11.79 7.89
N LEU A 30 1.60 -12.79 7.11
CA LEU A 30 2.52 -13.55 6.25
C LEU A 30 3.09 -12.68 5.13
N ALA A 31 2.25 -11.88 4.47
CA ALA A 31 2.66 -10.96 3.42
C ALA A 31 3.61 -9.87 3.96
N THR A 32 3.23 -9.23 5.08
CA THR A 32 4.04 -8.18 5.73
C THR A 32 5.42 -8.71 6.10
N ARG A 33 5.48 -9.82 6.86
CA ARG A 33 6.76 -10.42 7.27
C ARG A 33 7.60 -10.89 6.08
N GLY A 34 6.95 -11.41 5.03
CA GLY A 34 7.63 -11.83 3.81
C GLY A 34 8.31 -10.65 3.12
N LEU A 35 7.59 -9.55 2.95
CA LEU A 35 8.11 -8.33 2.33
C LEU A 35 9.19 -7.65 3.18
N GLU A 36 9.00 -7.56 4.50
CA GLU A 36 9.99 -7.00 5.42
C GLU A 36 11.31 -7.80 5.38
N LYS A 37 11.24 -9.14 5.33
CA LYS A 37 12.42 -10.00 5.16
C LYS A 37 13.15 -9.78 3.83
N GLU A 38 12.43 -9.35 2.80
CA GLU A 38 13.00 -8.98 1.50
C GLU A 38 13.56 -7.55 1.48
N GLY A 39 13.49 -6.81 2.60
CA GLY A 39 14.04 -5.46 2.74
C GLY A 39 13.06 -4.33 2.38
N PHE A 40 11.77 -4.61 2.26
CA PHE A 40 10.76 -3.58 1.99
C PHE A 40 10.28 -2.88 3.26
N ASN A 41 10.01 -1.58 3.14
CA ASN A 41 9.26 -0.81 4.13
C ASN A 41 7.76 -0.98 3.85
N VAL A 42 7.07 -1.72 4.73
CA VAL A 42 5.65 -2.08 4.52
C VAL A 42 4.72 -1.11 5.26
N PHE A 43 3.78 -0.54 4.52
CA PHE A 43 2.74 0.35 5.04
C PHE A 43 1.37 -0.35 4.96
N SER A 44 0.49 -0.04 5.92
CA SER A 44 -0.87 -0.55 5.93
C SER A 44 -1.82 0.44 6.59
N HIS A 45 -3.11 0.23 6.39
CA HIS A 45 -4.15 1.06 6.99
C HIS A 45 -4.21 0.87 8.51
N ARG A 46 -4.33 1.98 9.26
CA ARG A 46 -4.47 1.98 10.72
C ARG A 46 -5.73 2.71 11.21
N LEU A 47 -6.02 3.88 10.63
CA LEU A 47 -7.12 4.75 11.06
C LEU A 47 -8.41 4.54 10.28
N ILE A 48 -8.30 4.01 9.07
CA ILE A 48 -9.42 3.68 8.18
C ILE A 48 -9.34 2.20 7.82
N PRO A 49 -10.44 1.56 7.39
CA PRO A 49 -10.37 0.19 6.92
C PRO A 49 -9.64 0.13 5.58
N CYS A 50 -8.92 -0.96 5.34
CA CYS A 50 -8.26 -1.22 4.05
C CYS A 50 -9.24 -1.65 2.94
N ASN A 51 -10.53 -1.79 3.24
CA ASN A 51 -11.58 -2.17 2.30
C ASN A 51 -12.27 -0.93 1.69
N ASP A 52 -13.39 -1.14 1.02
CA ASP A 52 -14.11 -0.11 0.27
C ASP A 52 -14.58 1.06 1.14
N GLY A 53 -14.72 0.87 2.45
CA GLY A 53 -15.00 1.95 3.39
C GLY A 53 -13.89 3.03 3.46
N GLY A 54 -12.68 2.73 2.99
CA GLY A 54 -11.55 3.66 2.91
C GLY A 54 -11.34 4.31 1.53
N ILE A 55 -12.08 3.89 0.48
CA ILE A 55 -11.83 4.32 -0.91
C ILE A 55 -12.05 5.83 -1.08
N ALA A 56 -13.12 6.39 -0.49
CA ALA A 56 -13.44 7.80 -0.64
C ALA A 56 -12.32 8.73 -0.16
N LEU A 57 -11.58 8.34 0.89
CA LEU A 57 -10.42 9.10 1.37
C LEU A 57 -9.29 9.09 0.32
N GLY A 58 -8.97 7.93 -0.24
CA GLY A 58 -7.94 7.81 -1.28
C GLY A 58 -8.29 8.65 -2.51
N GLN A 59 -9.56 8.63 -2.92
CA GLN A 59 -10.05 9.46 -4.03
C GLN A 59 -9.89 10.96 -3.74
N ALA A 60 -10.31 11.43 -2.57
CA ALA A 60 -10.20 12.83 -2.18
C ALA A 60 -8.74 13.32 -2.13
N VAL A 61 -7.83 12.51 -1.58
CA VAL A 61 -6.40 12.85 -1.52
C VAL A 61 -5.77 12.92 -2.91
N ILE A 62 -6.08 11.96 -3.79
CA ILE A 62 -5.57 11.97 -5.17
C ILE A 62 -6.10 13.18 -5.95
N ALA A 63 -7.39 13.49 -5.82
CA ALA A 63 -7.98 14.66 -6.46
C ALA A 63 -7.29 15.96 -6.02
N ASN A 64 -7.14 16.17 -4.71
CA ASN A 64 -6.44 17.34 -4.17
C ASN A 64 -4.94 17.37 -4.56
N TYR A 65 -4.27 16.23 -4.69
CA TYR A 65 -2.88 16.19 -5.18
C TYR A 65 -2.79 16.67 -6.64
N LYS A 66 -3.68 16.17 -7.51
CA LYS A 66 -3.73 16.58 -8.93
C LYS A 66 -4.01 18.07 -9.10
N GLU A 67 -4.99 18.61 -8.36
CA GLU A 67 -5.32 20.06 -8.42
C GLU A 67 -4.17 20.97 -7.98
N ARG A 68 -3.23 20.46 -7.18
CA ARG A 68 -2.05 21.22 -6.73
C ARG A 68 -0.90 21.14 -7.73
N ASP A 69 -0.75 20.03 -8.43
CA ASP A 69 0.29 19.81 -9.45
C ASP A 69 -0.01 20.61 -10.74
N GLU A 70 -1.29 20.86 -11.01
CA GLU A 70 -1.75 21.66 -12.15
C GLU A 70 -1.70 23.19 -11.93
N ARG A 71 -1.34 23.65 -10.72
CA ARG A 71 -1.17 25.08 -10.38
C ARG A 71 0.30 25.46 -10.35
#